data_AF-A0A1Y2HE14-F1
#
_entry.id   AF-A0A1Y2HE14-F1
#
_cell.length_a   1.000
_cell.length_b   1.000
_cell.length_c   1.000
_cell.angle_alpha   90.00
_cell.angle_beta   90.00
_cell.angle_gamma   90.00
#
_symmetry.space_group_name_H-M   'P 1'
#
loop_
_entity.id
_entity.type
_entity.pdbx_description
1 polymer ?
#
loop_
_entity_poly.entity_id
_entity_poly.type
_entity_poly.pdbx_seq_one_letter_code
_entity_poly.pdbx_strand_id
1 'polypeptide(L)'
;MNSSSTTTDPPLASARPPPKPLAYQSEIQQMMYVFGEVPEAIPQVTSLVEQIVQRHTIEMMSNAAAIAKRRGGKTISVDDVVFLVRYDRSRVNRLKDYLGWKDVRKKANTDDKDDMDPLEDDAPDTTMATKKRVKFMWEYVKEFTDHLEDEVNEDDEENLEAFRDMMIRLKVHDISA
;
A
#
# COMPACT_ATOMS: atom_id res chain seq x y z
N MET A 1 14.11 73.76 9.34
CA MET A 1 13.90 73.49 7.90
C MET A 1 15.24 73.04 7.34
N ASN A 2 15.52 71.81 6.91
CA ASN A 2 14.74 70.60 6.74
C ASN A 2 15.59 69.38 7.11
N SER A 3 14.94 68.49 7.83
CA SER A 3 15.25 67.08 8.00
C SER A 3 15.11 66.33 6.67
N SER A 4 16.06 65.43 6.35
CA SER A 4 15.88 64.33 5.39
C SER A 4 17.01 63.30 5.57
N SER A 5 16.96 62.54 6.64
CA SER A 5 17.69 61.27 6.75
C SER A 5 16.95 60.24 5.90
N THR A 6 17.49 59.89 4.74
CA THR A 6 17.01 58.75 3.95
C THR A 6 17.37 57.48 4.71
N THR A 7 16.39 56.91 5.41
CA THR A 7 16.50 55.54 5.95
C THR A 7 16.41 54.61 4.74
N THR A 8 17.54 54.01 4.37
CA THR A 8 17.57 52.94 3.38
C THR A 8 17.15 51.68 4.09
N ASP A 9 15.86 51.34 4.01
CA ASP A 9 15.37 50.04 4.47
C ASP A 9 16.10 48.92 3.69
N PRO A 10 16.67 47.91 4.36
CA PRO A 10 17.17 46.74 3.66
C PRO A 10 15.97 45.98 3.07
N PRO A 11 16.05 45.49 1.82
CA PRO A 11 14.96 44.70 1.27
C PRO A 11 14.84 43.43 2.11
N LEU A 12 13.67 43.25 2.71
CA LEU A 12 13.19 42.00 3.30
C LEU A 12 13.00 40.97 2.17
N ALA A 13 14.07 40.63 1.47
CA ALA A 13 14.17 39.42 0.68
C ALA A 13 14.31 38.28 1.69
N SER A 14 13.17 37.96 2.33
CA SER A 14 12.91 36.68 2.96
C SER A 14 13.53 35.61 2.08
N ALA A 15 14.56 34.97 2.61
CA ALA A 15 15.20 33.80 2.02
C ALA A 15 14.12 32.73 1.86
N ARG A 16 13.41 32.77 0.72
CA ARG A 16 12.70 31.60 0.23
C ARG A 16 13.80 30.58 -0.03
N PRO A 17 13.85 29.46 0.72
CA PRO A 17 14.81 28.43 0.41
C PRO A 17 14.65 28.08 -1.07
N PRO A 18 15.76 27.85 -1.81
CA PRO A 18 15.67 27.49 -3.20
C PRO A 18 14.68 26.32 -3.33
N PRO A 19 13.74 26.38 -4.29
CA PRO A 19 12.79 25.29 -4.48
C PRO A 19 13.61 24.00 -4.64
N LYS A 20 13.31 23.01 -3.79
CA LYS A 20 13.96 21.71 -3.86
C LYS A 20 13.87 21.22 -5.30
N PRO A 21 14.96 20.70 -5.88
CA PRO A 21 14.92 20.18 -7.24
C PRO A 21 13.81 19.12 -7.32
N LEU A 22 12.99 19.25 -8.36
CA LEU A 22 11.88 18.35 -8.65
C LEU A 22 12.47 16.97 -8.94
N ALA A 23 12.21 16.00 -8.07
CA ALA A 23 12.87 14.69 -8.12
C ALA A 23 12.05 13.66 -8.90
N TYR A 24 10.75 13.90 -9.07
CA TYR A 24 9.78 12.90 -9.53
C TYR A 24 9.06 13.27 -10.82
N GLN A 25 9.63 14.17 -11.62
CA GLN A 25 8.96 14.70 -12.81
C GLN A 25 8.68 13.59 -13.85
N SER A 26 9.64 12.69 -14.08
CA SER A 26 9.52 11.55 -15.00
C SER A 26 8.44 10.56 -14.57
N GLU A 27 8.43 10.21 -13.28
CA GLU A 27 7.52 9.24 -12.69
C GLU A 27 6.09 9.78 -12.68
N ILE A 28 5.93 11.08 -12.37
CA ILE A 28 4.63 11.75 -12.44
C ILE A 28 4.11 11.74 -13.88
N GLN A 29 4.96 11.99 -14.88
CA GLN A 29 4.56 11.93 -16.28
C GLN A 29 4.12 10.52 -16.69
N GLN A 30 4.84 9.48 -16.27
CA GLN A 30 4.44 8.09 -16.53
C GLN A 30 3.08 7.75 -15.89
N MET A 31 2.88 8.16 -14.62
CA MET A 31 1.58 7.98 -13.96
C MET A 31 0.44 8.75 -14.65
N MET A 32 0.72 9.97 -15.14
CA MET A 32 -0.25 10.76 -15.90
C MET A 32 -0.60 10.13 -17.25
N TYR A 33 0.37 9.50 -17.91
CA TYR A 33 0.12 8.73 -19.13
C TYR A 33 -0.79 7.53 -18.86
N VAL A 34 -0.54 6.76 -17.80
CA VAL A 34 -1.39 5.60 -17.44
C VAL A 34 -2.81 6.02 -17.07
N PHE A 35 -2.99 7.16 -16.41
CA PHE A 35 -4.30 7.60 -15.94
C PHE A 35 -5.12 8.38 -16.99
N GLY A 36 -4.45 9.10 -17.90
CA GLY A 36 -5.11 10.05 -18.80
C GLY A 36 -4.60 10.06 -20.23
N GLU A 37 -3.77 9.09 -20.63
CA GLU A 37 -3.17 8.99 -21.98
C GLU A 37 -2.47 10.28 -22.43
N VAL A 38 -1.85 11.02 -21.49
CA VAL A 38 -1.10 12.25 -21.79
C VAL A 38 0.37 11.90 -22.03
N PRO A 39 0.86 11.87 -23.29
CA PRO A 39 2.24 11.47 -23.58
C PRO A 39 3.26 12.53 -23.15
N GLU A 40 2.92 13.82 -23.30
CA GLU A 40 3.81 14.94 -22.99
C GLU A 40 3.11 15.92 -22.03
N ALA A 41 3.38 15.76 -20.74
CA ALA A 41 2.84 16.62 -19.71
C ALA A 41 3.65 17.92 -19.61
N ILE A 42 2.95 19.06 -19.48
CA ILE A 42 3.59 20.38 -19.33
C ILE A 42 4.43 20.40 -18.05
N PRO A 43 5.71 20.82 -18.07
CA PRO A 43 6.61 20.81 -16.90
C PRO A 43 6.07 21.56 -15.67
N GLN A 44 5.29 22.62 -15.90
CA GLN A 44 4.65 23.40 -14.84
C GLN A 44 3.55 22.60 -14.13
N VAL A 45 2.81 21.78 -14.88
CA VAL A 45 1.75 20.92 -14.34
C VAL A 45 2.35 19.79 -13.52
N THR A 46 3.39 19.12 -14.02
CA THR A 46 4.08 18.06 -13.27
C THR A 46 4.69 18.59 -11.97
N SER A 47 5.26 19.81 -11.99
CA SER A 47 5.76 20.49 -10.79
C SER A 47 4.67 20.81 -9.77
N LEU A 48 3.49 21.24 -10.24
CA LEU A 48 2.34 21.50 -9.36
C LEU A 48 1.82 20.20 -8.74
N VAL A 49 1.70 19.13 -9.53
CA VAL A 49 1.29 17.80 -9.06
C VAL A 49 2.28 17.29 -8.01
N GLU A 50 3.58 17.42 -8.23
CA GLU A 50 4.60 17.04 -7.25
C GLU A 50 4.41 17.76 -5.90
N GLN A 51 4.15 19.07 -5.93
CA GLN A 51 3.91 19.85 -4.71
C GLN A 51 2.64 19.40 -3.97
N ILE A 52 1.56 19.11 -4.71
CA ILE A 52 0.31 18.60 -4.13
C ILE A 52 0.55 17.23 -3.47
N VAL A 53 1.22 16.32 -4.18
CA VAL A 53 1.53 14.97 -3.67
C VAL A 53 2.45 15.04 -2.46
N GLN A 54 3.47 15.91 -2.48
CA GLN A 54 4.37 16.11 -1.34
C GLN A 54 3.60 16.57 -0.10
N ARG A 55 2.75 17.59 -0.25
CA ARG A 55 1.92 18.08 0.86
C ARG A 55 0.97 17.00 1.38
N HIS A 56 0.28 16.31 0.47
CA HIS A 56 -0.66 15.25 0.84
C HIS A 56 0.04 14.11 1.60
N THR A 57 1.22 13.70 1.15
CA THR A 57 2.03 12.66 1.82
C THR A 57 2.42 13.09 3.23
N ILE A 58 2.84 14.35 3.42
CA ILE A 58 3.17 14.87 4.77
C ILE A 58 1.94 14.85 5.68
N GLU A 59 0.79 15.32 5.19
CA GLU A 59 -0.47 15.32 5.96
C GLU A 59 -0.90 13.88 6.32
N MET A 60 -0.79 12.95 5.37
CA MET A 60 -1.11 11.54 5.57
C MET A 60 -0.20 10.91 6.64
N MET A 61 1.12 11.13 6.54
CA MET A 61 2.08 10.57 7.51
C MET A 61 1.91 11.18 8.90
N SER A 62 1.58 12.48 9.00
CA SER A 62 1.27 13.14 10.27
C SER A 62 0.04 12.52 10.94
N ASN A 63 -1.03 12.29 10.18
CA ASN A 63 -2.25 11.65 10.68
C ASN A 63 -2.00 10.19 11.09
N ALA A 64 -1.24 9.43 10.30
CA ALA A 64 -0.85 8.07 10.62
C ALA A 64 0.01 8.01 11.91
N ALA A 65 0.94 8.95 12.09
CA ALA A 65 1.73 9.06 13.32
C ALA A 65 0.85 9.34 14.56
N ALA A 66 -0.19 10.16 14.42
CA ALA A 66 -1.14 10.41 15.49
C ALA A 66 -1.92 9.14 15.87
N ILE A 67 -2.29 8.30 14.90
CA ILE A 67 -2.93 7.00 15.14
C ILE A 67 -1.96 6.03 15.82
N ALA A 68 -0.73 5.91 15.31
CA ALA A 68 0.31 5.06 15.90
C ALA A 68 0.57 5.43 17.37
N LYS A 69 0.64 6.72 17.67
CA LYS A 69 0.80 7.24 19.04
C LYS A 69 -0.39 6.89 19.93
N ARG A 70 -1.64 6.97 19.43
CA ARG A 70 -2.85 6.56 20.17
C ARG A 70 -2.89 5.06 20.45
N ARG A 71 -2.37 4.25 19.53
CA ARG A 71 -2.17 2.80 19.71
C ARG A 71 -1.06 2.48 20.74
N GLY A 72 -0.25 3.46 21.14
CA GLY A 72 0.92 3.26 22.00
C GLY A 72 2.14 2.71 21.27
N GLY A 73 2.11 2.67 19.93
CA GLY A 73 3.22 2.25 19.09
C GLY A 73 4.30 3.32 19.00
N LYS A 74 5.57 2.90 19.06
CA LYS A 74 6.73 3.79 18.85
C LYS A 74 7.02 4.05 17.37
N THR A 75 6.49 3.20 16.49
CA THR A 75 6.71 3.23 15.04
C THR A 75 5.37 3.23 14.31
N ILE A 76 5.34 3.87 13.14
CA ILE A 76 4.18 3.88 12.24
C ILE A 76 4.14 2.52 11.53
N SER A 77 3.03 1.79 11.67
CA SER A 77 2.79 0.56 10.92
C SER A 77 1.98 0.82 9.65
N VAL A 78 1.96 -0.16 8.74
CA VAL A 78 1.13 -0.11 7.52
C VAL A 78 -0.35 0.04 7.89
N ASP A 79 -0.78 -0.64 8.96
CA ASP A 79 -2.13 -0.54 9.50
C ASP A 79 -2.51 0.91 9.85
N ASP A 80 -1.58 1.68 10.45
CA ASP A 80 -1.85 3.07 10.84
C ASP A 80 -2.14 3.96 9.61
N VAL A 81 -1.50 3.68 8.46
CA VAL A 81 -1.73 4.40 7.20
C VAL A 81 -3.01 3.93 6.52
N VAL A 82 -3.23 2.61 6.40
CA VAL A 82 -4.44 2.08 5.74
C VAL A 82 -5.70 2.43 6.53
N PHE A 83 -5.59 2.64 7.85
CA PHE A 83 -6.71 3.10 8.67
C PHE A 83 -7.28 4.44 8.19
N LEU A 84 -6.45 5.33 7.62
CA LEU A 84 -6.90 6.63 7.12
C LEU A 84 -7.90 6.51 5.96
N VAL A 85 -7.78 5.45 5.15
CA VAL A 85 -8.64 5.19 3.98
C VAL A 85 -9.74 4.17 4.25
N ARG A 86 -9.96 3.79 5.52
CA ARG A 86 -10.86 2.69 5.92
C ARG A 86 -12.31 2.78 5.41
N TYR A 87 -12.79 4.00 5.13
CA TYR A 87 -14.16 4.23 4.67
C TYR A 87 -14.36 3.82 3.21
N ASP A 88 -13.32 3.81 2.38
CA ASP A 88 -13.40 3.39 0.99
C ASP A 88 -12.98 1.91 0.86
N ARG A 89 -13.99 1.04 0.82
CA ARG A 89 -13.78 -0.42 0.75
C ARG A 89 -13.10 -0.85 -0.55
N SER A 90 -13.32 -0.13 -1.66
CA SER A 90 -12.71 -0.45 -2.95
C SER A 90 -11.20 -0.19 -2.94
N ARG A 91 -10.78 0.95 -2.37
CA ARG A 91 -9.36 1.28 -2.17
C ARG A 91 -8.69 0.30 -1.23
N VAL A 92 -9.34 -0.04 -0.11
CA VAL A 92 -8.80 -1.01 0.86
C VAL A 92 -8.63 -2.39 0.22
N ASN A 93 -9.58 -2.87 -0.58
CA ASN A 93 -9.47 -4.16 -1.28
C ASN A 93 -8.29 -4.17 -2.26
N ARG A 94 -8.15 -3.11 -3.08
CA ARG A 94 -7.00 -2.98 -3.99
C ARG A 94 -5.66 -2.99 -3.25
N LEU A 95 -5.59 -2.35 -2.07
CA LEU A 95 -4.40 -2.36 -1.22
C LEU A 95 -4.10 -3.76 -0.65
N LYS A 96 -5.12 -4.51 -0.21
CA LYS A 96 -4.93 -5.90 0.25
C LYS A 96 -4.39 -6.79 -0.85
N ASP A 97 -4.94 -6.66 -2.05
CA ASP A 97 -4.48 -7.45 -3.19
C ASP A 97 -3.03 -7.13 -3.51
N TYR A 98 -2.70 -5.84 -3.63
CA TYR A 98 -1.34 -5.38 -3.87
C TYR A 98 -0.36 -5.90 -2.81
N LEU A 99 -0.70 -5.79 -1.53
CA LEU A 99 0.17 -6.25 -0.44
C LEU A 99 0.35 -7.77 -0.44
N GLY A 100 -0.71 -8.54 -0.71
CA GLY A 100 -0.61 -9.99 -0.84
C GLY A 100 0.30 -10.42 -1.98
N TRP A 101 0.20 -9.77 -3.15
CA TRP A 101 1.08 -10.02 -4.29
C TRP A 101 2.52 -9.54 -4.05
N LYS A 102 2.69 -8.43 -3.34
CA LYS A 102 4.01 -7.92 -2.95
C LYS A 102 4.75 -8.90 -2.04
N ASP A 103 4.04 -9.51 -1.09
CA ASP A 103 4.64 -10.52 -0.19
C ASP A 103 5.02 -11.80 -0.94
N VAL A 104 4.21 -12.23 -1.93
CA VAL A 104 4.54 -13.35 -2.83
C VAL A 104 5.83 -13.07 -3.60
N ARG A 105 5.92 -11.93 -4.30
CA ARG A 105 7.12 -11.57 -5.08
C ARG A 105 8.37 -11.42 -4.22
N LYS A 106 8.21 -10.93 -2.99
CA LYS A 106 9.34 -10.79 -2.04
C LYS A 106 9.89 -12.15 -1.60
N LYS A 107 9.03 -13.15 -1.38
CA LYS A 107 9.44 -14.50 -0.99
C LYS A 107 10.16 -15.24 -2.12
N ALA A 108 9.63 -15.14 -3.35
CA ALA A 108 10.29 -15.69 -4.52
C ALA A 108 11.70 -15.11 -4.71
N ASN A 109 11.85 -13.78 -4.61
CA ASN A 109 13.16 -13.12 -4.73
C ASN A 109 14.14 -13.41 -3.57
N THR A 110 13.70 -13.96 -2.44
CA THR A 110 14.62 -14.37 -1.37
C THR A 110 15.17 -15.77 -1.54
N ASP A 111 14.48 -16.60 -2.32
CA ASP A 111 14.92 -17.96 -2.64
C ASP A 111 15.92 -17.94 -3.82
N ASP A 112 15.80 -16.96 -4.74
CA ASP A 112 16.71 -16.73 -5.87
C ASP A 112 17.85 -15.73 -5.53
N LYS A 113 18.66 -16.05 -4.52
CA LYS A 113 19.88 -15.27 -4.20
C LYS A 113 21.13 -15.70 -4.99
N ASP A 114 20.98 -16.10 -6.24
CA ASP A 114 22.08 -16.18 -7.20
C ASP A 114 21.61 -15.56 -8.53
N ASP A 115 22.18 -14.38 -8.84
CA ASP A 115 22.20 -13.65 -10.12
C ASP A 115 20.88 -13.47 -10.89
N MET A 116 20.33 -12.25 -10.94
CA MET A 116 19.99 -11.53 -12.19
C MET A 116 19.26 -10.18 -11.96
N ASP A 117 19.45 -9.29 -12.94
CA ASP A 117 19.05 -7.88 -13.12
C ASP A 117 17.53 -7.58 -12.95
N PRO A 118 17.09 -6.47 -12.32
CA PRO A 118 15.69 -6.23 -12.01
C PRO A 118 14.94 -5.47 -13.11
N LEU A 119 15.00 -5.93 -14.37
CA LEU A 119 14.40 -5.24 -15.53
C LEU A 119 13.59 -6.11 -16.50
N GLU A 120 13.16 -7.31 -16.10
CA GLU A 120 12.16 -8.07 -16.87
C GLU A 120 10.77 -8.05 -16.19
N ASP A 121 9.84 -7.39 -16.86
CA ASP A 121 8.40 -7.32 -16.57
C ASP A 121 7.68 -8.50 -17.22
N ASP A 122 8.18 -9.72 -17.01
CA ASP A 122 7.46 -10.94 -17.34
C ASP A 122 6.81 -11.49 -16.06
N ALA A 123 5.48 -11.63 -16.09
CA ALA A 123 4.72 -12.22 -15.01
C ALA A 123 5.15 -13.68 -14.84
N PRO A 124 5.77 -14.07 -13.70
CA PRO A 124 6.14 -15.46 -13.51
C PRO A 124 4.88 -16.32 -13.34
N ASP A 125 4.89 -17.46 -14.01
CA ASP A 125 3.88 -18.51 -13.93
C ASP A 125 3.69 -18.95 -12.47
N THR A 126 2.58 -18.49 -11.87
CA THR A 126 2.33 -18.50 -10.43
C THR A 126 1.69 -19.82 -10.02
N THR A 127 2.44 -20.93 -10.10
CA THR A 127 1.85 -22.25 -9.81
C THR A 127 2.03 -22.75 -8.37
N MET A 128 2.78 -22.09 -7.47
CA MET A 128 2.93 -22.58 -6.07
C MET A 128 3.05 -21.49 -5.00
N ALA A 129 2.69 -20.23 -5.27
CA ALA A 129 2.79 -19.16 -4.27
C ALA A 129 1.42 -18.78 -3.70
N THR A 130 1.07 -19.34 -2.54
CA THR A 130 -0.19 -19.03 -1.86
C THR A 130 -0.20 -17.59 -1.34
N LYS A 131 -1.05 -16.75 -1.94
CA LYS A 131 -1.29 -15.37 -1.52
C LYS A 131 -1.91 -15.36 -0.11
N LYS A 132 -1.19 -14.82 0.88
CA LYS A 132 -1.75 -14.59 2.22
C LYS A 132 -2.76 -13.44 2.18
N ARG A 133 -3.92 -13.65 2.82
CA ARG A 133 -4.94 -12.60 2.98
C ARG A 133 -4.46 -11.59 4.01
N VAL A 134 -4.18 -10.36 3.57
CA VAL A 134 -3.82 -9.26 4.48
C VAL A 134 -5.03 -8.86 5.32
N LYS A 135 -4.87 -8.96 6.64
CA LYS A 135 -5.94 -8.77 7.64
C LYS A 135 -5.57 -7.60 8.55
N PHE A 136 -6.42 -6.58 8.59
CA PHE A 136 -6.16 -5.37 9.39
C PHE A 136 -6.80 -5.45 10.78
N MET A 137 -6.22 -4.73 11.74
CA MET A 137 -6.62 -4.76 13.16
C MET A 137 -8.07 -4.31 13.41
N TRP A 138 -8.67 -3.52 12.51
CA TRP A 138 -10.06 -3.04 12.63
C TRP A 138 -11.08 -3.87 11.84
N GLU A 139 -10.66 -4.98 11.23
CA GLU A 139 -11.61 -5.91 10.62
C GLU A 139 -12.14 -6.85 11.69
N TYR A 140 -13.45 -6.83 11.93
CA TYR A 140 -14.17 -7.68 12.90
C TYR A 140 -13.80 -9.16 12.84
N VAL A 141 -13.26 -9.60 11.71
CA VAL A 141 -12.84 -10.96 11.39
C VAL A 141 -11.52 -11.33 12.10
N LYS A 142 -10.71 -10.37 12.59
CA LYS A 142 -9.43 -10.68 13.26
C LYS A 142 -9.60 -11.57 14.48
N GLU A 143 -10.56 -11.25 15.34
CA GLU A 143 -10.75 -11.95 16.63
C GLU A 143 -11.33 -13.35 16.47
N PHE A 144 -12.15 -13.59 15.45
CA PHE A 144 -12.85 -14.88 15.27
C PHE A 144 -12.17 -15.82 14.26
N THR A 145 -11.38 -15.28 13.33
CA THR A 145 -10.86 -16.06 12.20
C THR A 145 -9.40 -16.49 12.37
N ASP A 146 -8.63 -15.87 13.28
CA ASP A 146 -7.29 -16.39 13.62
C ASP A 146 -7.40 -17.84 14.14
N HIS A 147 -8.42 -18.16 14.94
CA HIS A 147 -8.66 -19.52 15.45
C HIS A 147 -9.25 -20.50 14.44
N LEU A 148 -9.78 -20.02 13.31
CA LEU A 148 -10.35 -20.89 12.29
C LEU A 148 -9.36 -21.19 11.18
N GLU A 149 -8.45 -20.27 10.86
CA GLU A 149 -7.47 -20.46 9.78
C GLU A 149 -6.30 -21.35 10.21
N ASP A 150 -5.92 -21.38 11.50
CA ASP A 150 -4.86 -22.28 11.99
C ASP A 150 -5.31 -23.76 11.93
N GLU A 151 -6.59 -24.08 12.14
CA GLU A 151 -7.13 -25.45 12.03
C GLU A 151 -7.22 -25.98 10.59
N VAL A 152 -7.11 -25.14 9.56
CA VAL A 152 -7.19 -25.56 8.14
C VAL A 152 -5.85 -25.44 7.41
N ASN A 153 -4.83 -24.85 8.03
CA ASN A 153 -3.52 -24.62 7.40
C ASN A 153 -2.40 -25.51 7.94
N GLU A 154 -2.55 -26.15 9.09
CA GLU A 154 -1.66 -27.23 9.50
C GLU A 154 -2.23 -28.54 8.96
N ASP A 155 -1.62 -29.00 7.86
CA ASP A 155 -1.54 -30.40 7.43
C ASP A 155 -2.84 -31.21 7.51
N ASP A 156 -3.49 -31.40 6.35
CA ASP A 156 -4.00 -32.71 5.91
C ASP A 156 -4.96 -32.51 4.73
N GLU A 157 -4.42 -32.63 3.50
CA GLU A 157 -5.25 -32.90 2.31
C GLU A 157 -6.14 -34.14 2.54
N GLU A 158 -5.66 -35.09 3.37
CA GLU A 158 -6.36 -36.28 3.86
C GLU A 158 -7.60 -35.95 4.74
N ASN A 159 -7.54 -34.91 5.57
CA ASN A 159 -8.65 -34.50 6.45
C ASN A 159 -9.76 -33.79 5.66
N LEU A 160 -9.39 -33.03 4.63
CA LEU A 160 -10.36 -32.40 3.72
C LEU A 160 -11.07 -33.44 2.84
N GLU A 161 -10.36 -34.49 2.42
CA GLU A 161 -10.91 -35.60 1.64
C GLU A 161 -11.81 -36.51 2.50
N ALA A 162 -11.41 -36.78 3.74
CA ALA A 162 -12.24 -37.48 4.72
C ALA A 162 -13.55 -36.73 5.05
N PHE A 163 -13.49 -35.40 5.18
CA PHE A 163 -14.69 -34.59 5.41
C PHE A 163 -15.63 -34.59 4.18
N ARG A 164 -15.07 -34.55 2.96
CA ARG A 164 -15.85 -34.69 1.73
C ARG A 164 -16.49 -36.07 1.62
N ASP A 165 -15.76 -37.14 1.94
CA ASP A 165 -16.26 -38.52 1.85
C ASP A 165 -17.38 -38.77 2.89
N MET A 166 -17.25 -38.20 4.10
CA MET A 166 -18.30 -38.23 5.12
C MET A 166 -19.57 -37.51 4.66
N MET A 167 -19.43 -36.32 4.06
CA MET A 167 -20.56 -35.56 3.53
C MET A 167 -21.25 -36.25 2.35
N ILE A 168 -20.49 -36.93 1.48
CA ILE A 168 -21.06 -37.70 0.36
C ILE A 168 -21.87 -38.88 0.89
N ARG A 169 -21.36 -39.64 1.86
CA ARG A 169 -22.10 -40.77 2.46
C ARG A 169 -23.39 -40.33 3.14
N LEU A 170 -23.36 -39.23 3.88
CA LEU A 170 -24.56 -38.67 4.52
C LEU A 170 -25.60 -38.26 3.47
N LYS A 171 -25.16 -37.60 2.40
CA LYS A 171 -26.04 -37.15 1.32
C LYS A 171 -26.62 -38.30 0.50
N VAL A 172 -25.86 -39.36 0.27
CA VAL A 172 -26.36 -40.60 -0.35
C VAL A 172 -27.40 -41.27 0.54
N HIS A 173 -27.20 -41.28 1.86
CA HIS A 173 -28.16 -41.85 2.80
C HIS A 173 -29.49 -41.06 2.81
N ASP A 174 -29.43 -39.73 2.81
CA ASP A 174 -30.61 -38.85 2.73
C ASP A 174 -31.33 -38.91 1.37
N ILE A 175 -30.65 -39.29 0.29
CA ILE A 175 -31.26 -39.49 -1.04
C ILE A 175 -31.89 -40.89 -1.18
N SER A 176 -31.52 -41.83 -0.30
CA SER A 176 -31.98 -43.23 -0.33
C SER A 176 -33.18 -43.53 0.58
N ALA A 177 -33.74 -42.51 1.25
CA ALA A 177 -34.96 -42.56 2.05
C ALA A 177 -36.08 -41.72 1.42
#